data_AF-A0A3A9SXU7-F1
#
_entry.id   AF-A0A3A9SXU7-F1
#
_cell.length_a   1.000
_cell.length_b   1.000
_cell.length_c   1.000
_cell.angle_alpha   90.00
_cell.angle_beta   90.00
_cell.angle_gamma   90.00
#
_symmetry.space_group_name_H-M   'P 1'
#
loop_
_entity.id
_entity.type
_entity.pdbx_description
1 polymer ?
#
loop_
_entity_poly.entity_id
_entity_poly.type
_entity_poly.pdbx_seq_one_letter_code
_entity_poly.pdbx_strand_id
1 'polypeptide(L)'
;MPLQAYADTYDIATGSIIVKKDENAQTVTQVNNSEVQNKEDNNPVITSNNNEVRYVTLTINASENQEAEVTIKDLIINNKPSPSFDPAIHIKGGGDVRIELDGTNNISSASDRGGINKVNAGILTITDEDKDGSLTAIGGYGGAGIGGGYSSAQDGTGITIEGGTITAIGNNGGAGIGGGRHGNGEGITIVGGTVTAIGHNGGAGIGGGIGGGINGTGTGISISNDAHVMVAGGSMAAAIGSGERQGGAIEFNPDISLLSTDGYIQYYPAGTTAEQIKNGTVQPTKTVQKTDTSPEDPITGGGGSTQVEPPIAGNPVIPQESSVNPFEVPTAVEGGITNLVHSSSGEIYEDNTEVKDIPTSSEEFATFLAATNAKLEAYIKNIESLMAAGDTEGLNALVSKGITLETGNWVCFNKKTYALIEKISDLGAPVIISFAYKGHRYSTVIPGKAGIRPLDLCNEEGYCGFLNLIKYYGGGEK
;
A
#
# COMPACT_ATOMS: atom_id res chain seq x y z
N MET A 1 40.23 -21.91 -26.74
CA MET A 1 39.85 -21.03 -25.61
C MET A 1 38.39 -20.67 -25.85
N PRO A 2 37.49 -20.80 -24.86
CA PRO A 2 36.19 -20.13 -24.95
C PRO A 2 36.46 -18.63 -25.17
N LEU A 3 35.70 -17.98 -26.05
CA LEU A 3 35.70 -16.52 -26.07
C LEU A 3 35.09 -16.08 -24.74
N GLN A 4 35.83 -15.31 -23.95
CA GLN A 4 35.26 -14.65 -22.79
C GLN A 4 34.38 -13.53 -23.34
N ALA A 5 33.09 -13.84 -23.54
CA ALA A 5 32.09 -12.84 -23.88
C ALA A 5 32.04 -11.84 -22.73
N TYR A 6 32.37 -10.59 -23.02
CA TYR A 6 32.14 -9.50 -22.08
C TYR A 6 30.63 -9.25 -22.01
N ALA A 7 30.15 -8.92 -20.81
CA ALA A 7 28.81 -8.42 -20.59
C ALA A 7 28.49 -7.28 -21.56
N ASP A 8 27.42 -7.42 -22.34
CA ASP A 8 26.91 -6.32 -23.15
C ASP A 8 25.92 -5.47 -22.35
N THR A 9 25.79 -4.20 -22.73
CA THR A 9 24.81 -3.28 -22.15
C THR A 9 23.64 -3.05 -23.11
N TYR A 10 22.42 -3.19 -22.60
CA TYR A 10 21.19 -3.11 -23.39
C TYR A 10 20.28 -2.00 -22.84
N ASP A 11 19.99 -1.00 -23.68
CA ASP A 11 19.07 0.10 -23.34
C ASP A 11 17.61 -0.29 -23.62
N ILE A 12 16.85 -0.50 -22.55
CA ILE A 12 15.44 -0.89 -22.61
C ILE A 12 14.53 0.21 -23.17
N ALA A 13 14.99 1.47 -23.25
CA ALA A 13 14.22 2.58 -23.83
C ALA A 13 13.84 2.34 -25.31
N THR A 14 14.60 1.48 -26.01
CA THR A 14 14.35 1.12 -27.41
C THR A 14 13.36 -0.04 -27.58
N GLY A 15 13.02 -0.74 -26.50
CA GLY A 15 12.04 -1.83 -26.49
C GLY A 15 12.27 -2.81 -25.33
N SER A 16 11.19 -3.46 -24.89
CA SER A 16 11.22 -4.52 -23.86
C SER A 16 12.30 -5.56 -24.11
N ILE A 17 12.95 -6.02 -23.04
CA ILE A 17 14.05 -6.98 -23.10
C ILE A 17 13.62 -8.29 -22.44
N ILE A 18 14.03 -9.40 -23.05
CA ILE A 18 13.82 -10.75 -22.55
C ILE A 18 15.19 -11.38 -22.37
N VAL A 19 15.57 -11.64 -21.11
CA VAL A 19 16.69 -12.52 -20.76
C VAL A 19 16.12 -13.92 -20.53
N LYS A 20 16.69 -14.93 -21.18
CA LYS A 20 16.28 -16.33 -21.07
C LYS A 20 17.50 -17.20 -20.78
N LYS A 21 17.46 -17.95 -19.69
CA LYS A 21 18.40 -19.03 -19.38
C LYS A 21 17.74 -20.39 -19.63
N ASP A 22 18.35 -21.21 -20.47
CA ASP A 22 18.06 -22.65 -20.54
C ASP A 22 19.32 -23.49 -20.32
N GLU A 23 19.20 -24.82 -20.46
CA GLU A 23 20.29 -25.79 -20.26
C GLU A 23 21.53 -25.54 -21.13
N ASN A 24 21.39 -24.84 -22.26
CA ASN A 24 22.48 -24.62 -23.21
C ASN A 24 23.19 -23.27 -22.99
N ALA A 25 22.43 -22.19 -22.83
CA ALA A 25 22.96 -20.83 -22.76
C ALA A 25 22.04 -19.87 -21.99
N GLN A 26 22.56 -18.70 -21.64
CA GLN A 26 21.74 -17.52 -21.43
C GLN A 26 21.73 -16.65 -22.70
N THR A 27 20.57 -16.08 -23.02
CA THR A 27 20.37 -15.28 -24.22
C THR A 27 19.53 -14.03 -23.95
N VAL A 28 19.81 -12.97 -24.69
CA VAL A 28 19.07 -11.70 -24.68
C VAL A 28 18.32 -11.53 -26.00
N THR A 29 17.06 -11.13 -25.89
CA THR A 29 16.23 -10.71 -27.03
C THR A 29 15.61 -9.37 -26.71
N GLN A 30 15.77 -8.38 -27.58
CA GLN A 30 15.13 -7.07 -27.46
C GLN A 30 14.02 -6.92 -28.51
N VAL A 31 12.82 -6.56 -28.05
CA VAL A 31 11.65 -6.38 -28.91
C VAL A 31 11.92 -5.26 -29.91
N ASN A 32 11.61 -5.50 -31.18
CA ASN A 32 11.86 -4.60 -32.33
C ASN A 32 13.34 -4.36 -32.69
N ASN A 33 14.31 -5.04 -32.07
CA ASN A 33 15.73 -4.93 -32.42
C ASN A 33 16.24 -6.24 -33.06
N SER A 34 16.38 -6.27 -34.39
CA SER A 34 16.83 -7.48 -35.12
C SER A 34 18.27 -7.90 -34.87
N GLU A 35 19.11 -7.02 -34.31
CA GLU A 35 20.51 -7.34 -33.97
C GLU A 35 20.64 -8.03 -32.61
N VAL A 36 19.62 -7.93 -31.75
CA VAL A 36 19.55 -8.54 -30.43
C VAL A 36 18.38 -9.54 -30.40
N GLN A 37 18.58 -10.71 -31.02
CA GLN A 37 17.60 -11.80 -31.10
C GLN A 37 18.27 -13.12 -30.69
N ASN A 38 17.91 -13.66 -29.53
CA ASN A 38 18.54 -14.81 -28.89
C ASN A 38 20.09 -14.71 -28.85
N LYS A 39 20.61 -13.49 -28.63
CA LYS A 39 22.06 -13.24 -28.57
C LYS A 39 22.61 -13.82 -27.28
N GLU A 40 23.60 -14.71 -27.35
CA GLU A 40 24.22 -15.29 -26.15
C GLU A 40 24.92 -14.21 -25.32
N ASP A 41 24.54 -14.08 -24.05
CA ASP A 41 25.18 -13.25 -23.03
C ASP A 41 24.82 -13.79 -21.65
N ASN A 42 25.84 -14.12 -20.86
CA ASN A 42 25.68 -14.72 -19.53
C ASN A 42 25.51 -13.67 -18.43
N ASN A 43 25.97 -12.43 -18.63
CA ASN A 43 25.98 -11.38 -17.61
C ASN A 43 25.44 -10.05 -18.17
N PRO A 44 24.26 -10.01 -18.82
CA PRO A 44 23.77 -8.82 -19.50
C PRO A 44 23.47 -7.68 -18.52
N VAL A 45 23.92 -6.47 -18.87
CA VAL A 45 23.62 -5.24 -18.12
C VAL A 45 22.42 -4.55 -18.76
N ILE A 46 21.33 -4.39 -18.01
CA ILE A 46 20.10 -3.75 -18.48
C ILE A 46 19.98 -2.35 -17.89
N THR A 47 19.81 -1.34 -18.74
CA THR A 47 19.73 0.06 -18.34
C THR A 47 18.60 0.79 -19.05
N SER A 48 18.18 1.95 -18.52
CA SER A 48 17.47 2.98 -19.29
C SER A 48 18.29 4.28 -19.41
N ASN A 49 19.61 4.19 -19.19
CA ASN A 49 20.55 5.31 -19.16
C ASN A 49 20.11 6.43 -18.18
N ASN A 50 19.57 6.06 -17.02
CA ASN A 50 19.01 6.98 -16.01
C ASN A 50 17.81 7.83 -16.52
N ASN A 51 17.09 7.37 -17.55
CA ASN A 51 15.87 8.01 -18.04
C ASN A 51 14.64 7.22 -17.60
N GLU A 52 13.57 7.91 -17.19
CA GLU A 52 12.28 7.24 -16.96
C GLU A 52 11.69 6.75 -18.29
N VAL A 53 11.55 5.44 -18.42
CA VAL A 53 10.86 4.77 -19.54
C VAL A 53 9.53 4.18 -19.09
N ARG A 54 8.61 3.97 -20.02
CA ARG A 54 7.26 3.45 -19.76
C ARG A 54 6.82 2.48 -20.86
N TYR A 55 5.87 1.62 -20.54
CA TYR A 55 5.31 0.61 -21.44
C TYR A 55 6.34 -0.41 -21.94
N VAL A 56 7.38 -0.65 -21.14
CA VAL A 56 8.43 -1.65 -21.38
C VAL A 56 8.54 -2.60 -20.19
N THR A 57 8.99 -3.82 -20.45
CA THR A 57 9.17 -4.86 -19.43
C THR A 57 10.52 -5.52 -19.62
N LEU A 58 11.29 -5.66 -18.54
CA LEU A 58 12.39 -6.61 -18.44
C LEU A 58 11.80 -7.95 -18.02
N THR A 59 11.79 -8.93 -18.92
CA THR A 59 11.39 -10.31 -18.62
C THR A 59 12.64 -11.14 -18.35
N ILE A 60 12.70 -11.80 -17.20
CA ILE A 60 13.76 -12.78 -16.89
C ILE A 60 13.10 -14.16 -16.80
N ASN A 61 13.61 -15.12 -17.58
CA ASN A 61 12.99 -16.43 -17.75
C ASN A 61 14.01 -17.55 -17.59
N ALA A 62 14.05 -18.16 -16.40
CA ALA A 62 14.93 -19.29 -16.11
C ALA A 62 14.19 -20.63 -16.25
N SER A 63 14.71 -21.52 -17.09
CA SER A 63 14.26 -22.93 -17.13
C SER A 63 14.52 -23.64 -15.79
N GLU A 64 13.76 -24.69 -15.51
CA GLU A 64 13.91 -25.51 -14.30
C GLU A 64 15.36 -25.99 -14.10
N ASN A 65 15.87 -25.94 -12.86
CA ASN A 65 17.26 -26.26 -12.50
C ASN A 65 18.33 -25.37 -13.19
N GLN A 66 17.96 -24.17 -13.64
CA GLN A 66 18.90 -23.15 -14.13
C GLN A 66 18.83 -21.90 -13.26
N GLU A 67 19.90 -21.13 -13.21
CA GLU A 67 19.94 -19.78 -12.63
C GLU A 67 20.18 -18.77 -13.77
N ALA A 68 19.32 -17.75 -13.89
CA ALA A 68 19.53 -16.63 -14.80
C ALA A 68 20.13 -15.44 -14.05
N GLU A 69 21.18 -14.82 -14.60
CA GLU A 69 21.89 -13.70 -13.97
C GLU A 69 21.75 -12.43 -14.81
N VAL A 70 21.41 -11.32 -14.18
CA VAL A 70 21.20 -10.02 -14.84
C VAL A 70 21.68 -8.90 -13.93
N THR A 71 22.45 -7.95 -14.46
CA THR A 71 22.71 -6.67 -13.76
C THR A 71 21.70 -5.64 -14.20
N ILE A 72 21.09 -4.90 -13.27
CA ILE A 72 20.33 -3.69 -13.59
C ILE A 72 21.15 -2.46 -13.20
N LYS A 73 21.39 -1.56 -14.16
CA LYS A 73 22.20 -0.36 -14.00
C LYS A 73 21.41 0.88 -14.35
N ASP A 74 21.23 1.80 -13.40
CA ASP A 74 20.50 3.06 -13.60
C ASP A 74 19.16 2.88 -14.34
N LEU A 75 18.42 1.82 -13.97
CA LEU A 75 17.21 1.37 -14.65
C LEU A 75 15.96 2.00 -14.02
N ILE A 76 15.29 2.89 -14.76
CA ILE A 76 14.10 3.62 -14.30
C ILE A 76 12.90 3.27 -15.19
N ILE A 77 12.01 2.39 -14.71
CA ILE A 77 10.78 1.98 -15.41
C ILE A 77 9.55 2.41 -14.61
N ASN A 78 8.63 3.17 -15.23
CA ASN A 78 7.40 3.64 -14.61
C ASN A 78 6.15 3.25 -15.42
N ASN A 79 5.66 2.03 -15.19
CA ASN A 79 4.46 1.50 -15.82
C ASN A 79 3.16 1.82 -15.04
N LYS A 80 3.20 2.56 -13.92
CA LYS A 80 2.00 2.97 -13.15
C LYS A 80 0.89 3.61 -14.00
N PRO A 81 1.17 4.45 -15.03
CA PRO A 81 0.14 5.01 -15.90
C PRO A 81 -0.47 4.02 -16.92
N SER A 82 0.01 2.78 -17.00
CA SER A 82 -0.38 1.86 -18.08
C SER A 82 -1.84 1.39 -17.95
N PRO A 83 -2.61 1.42 -19.06
CA PRO A 83 -3.95 0.80 -19.10
C PRO A 83 -3.87 -0.74 -19.14
N SER A 84 -2.70 -1.30 -19.40
CA SER A 84 -2.41 -2.74 -19.37
C SER A 84 -1.69 -3.12 -18.07
N PHE A 85 -1.88 -4.37 -17.63
CA PHE A 85 -1.30 -4.93 -16.41
C PHE A 85 0.19 -5.29 -16.60
N ASP A 86 1.00 -4.32 -17.03
CA ASP A 86 2.38 -4.49 -17.44
C ASP A 86 3.34 -4.45 -16.23
N PRO A 87 4.03 -5.56 -15.91
CA PRO A 87 5.11 -5.54 -14.95
C PRO A 87 6.31 -4.76 -15.50
N ALA A 88 7.03 -4.04 -14.64
CA ALA A 88 8.28 -3.39 -15.00
C ALA A 88 9.42 -4.42 -15.10
N ILE A 89 9.59 -5.25 -14.06
CA ILE A 89 10.40 -6.48 -14.09
C ILE A 89 9.48 -7.68 -13.87
N HIS A 90 9.59 -8.70 -14.72
CA HIS A 90 8.77 -9.91 -14.67
C HIS A 90 9.64 -11.17 -14.64
N ILE A 91 9.57 -11.91 -13.54
CA ILE A 91 10.34 -13.13 -13.33
C ILE A 91 9.40 -14.34 -13.51
N LYS A 92 9.76 -15.21 -14.45
CA LYS A 92 8.98 -16.40 -14.83
C LYS A 92 9.89 -17.60 -15.10
N GLY A 93 9.26 -18.75 -15.33
CA GLY A 93 9.94 -20.03 -15.54
C GLY A 93 9.93 -20.89 -14.28
N GLY A 94 10.83 -21.88 -14.24
CA GLY A 94 10.96 -22.83 -13.12
C GLY A 94 12.27 -22.72 -12.36
N GLY A 95 13.27 -22.04 -12.92
CA GLY A 95 14.59 -21.85 -12.32
C GLY A 95 14.69 -20.59 -11.47
N ASP A 96 15.90 -20.39 -10.94
CA ASP A 96 16.29 -19.30 -10.06
C ASP A 96 16.74 -18.07 -10.86
N VAL A 97 16.74 -16.89 -10.23
CA VAL A 97 17.17 -15.64 -10.84
C VAL A 97 17.99 -14.82 -9.85
N ARG A 98 19.22 -14.43 -10.24
CA ARG A 98 20.05 -13.43 -9.54
C ARG A 98 19.93 -12.09 -10.27
N ILE A 99 19.61 -11.03 -9.52
CA ILE A 99 19.64 -9.65 -10.01
C ILE A 99 20.71 -8.89 -9.23
N GLU A 100 21.77 -8.49 -9.92
CA GLU A 100 22.79 -7.58 -9.40
C GLU A 100 22.31 -6.13 -9.56
N LEU A 101 22.46 -5.33 -8.50
CA LEU A 101 22.16 -3.90 -8.50
C LEU A 101 23.43 -3.08 -8.76
N ASP A 102 23.38 -2.21 -9.76
CA ASP A 102 24.41 -1.22 -10.06
C ASP A 102 23.73 0.17 -10.14
N GLY A 103 24.29 1.19 -9.49
CA GLY A 103 23.77 2.56 -9.54
C GLY A 103 22.35 2.73 -8.99
N THR A 104 21.54 3.59 -9.62
CA THR A 104 20.21 4.00 -9.08
C THR A 104 19.03 3.43 -9.87
N ASN A 105 18.40 2.38 -9.34
CA ASN A 105 17.28 1.69 -10.01
C ASN A 105 15.92 2.06 -9.37
N ASN A 106 14.92 2.36 -10.21
CA ASN A 106 13.56 2.71 -9.77
C ASN A 106 12.51 2.02 -10.66
N ILE A 107 11.80 1.07 -10.07
CA ILE A 107 10.99 0.07 -10.77
C ILE A 107 9.56 0.17 -10.25
N SER A 108 8.64 0.72 -11.06
CA SER A 108 7.21 0.78 -10.75
C SER A 108 6.39 0.08 -11.82
N SER A 109 5.63 -0.93 -11.40
CA SER A 109 4.74 -1.69 -12.29
C SER A 109 3.36 -1.05 -12.45
N ALA A 110 2.63 -1.47 -13.49
CA ALA A 110 1.21 -1.17 -13.63
C ALA A 110 0.35 -1.93 -12.61
N SER A 111 -0.96 -1.68 -12.61
CA SER A 111 -1.95 -2.35 -11.75
C SER A 111 -1.75 -3.88 -11.71
N ASP A 112 -2.07 -4.48 -10.58
CA ASP A 112 -2.16 -5.93 -10.38
C ASP A 112 -0.82 -6.69 -10.45
N ARG A 113 0.30 -5.95 -10.47
CA ARG A 113 1.68 -6.47 -10.57
C ARG A 113 2.57 -6.01 -9.43
N GLY A 114 3.45 -6.90 -8.98
CA GLY A 114 4.56 -6.52 -8.12
C GLY A 114 5.53 -5.57 -8.85
N GLY A 115 6.24 -4.70 -8.13
CA GLY A 115 7.27 -3.82 -8.72
C GLY A 115 8.33 -4.65 -9.44
N ILE A 116 8.96 -5.55 -8.69
CA ILE A 116 9.54 -6.78 -9.26
C ILE A 116 8.48 -7.87 -9.12
N ASN A 117 7.83 -8.23 -10.23
CA ASN A 117 6.74 -9.20 -10.26
C ASN A 117 7.29 -10.62 -10.37
N LYS A 118 7.52 -11.26 -9.22
CA LYS A 118 7.98 -12.65 -9.13
C LYS A 118 6.80 -13.62 -9.12
N VAL A 119 6.75 -14.51 -10.12
CA VAL A 119 5.72 -15.57 -10.25
C VAL A 119 6.31 -16.93 -10.69
N ASN A 120 7.64 -17.08 -10.63
CA ASN A 120 8.34 -18.36 -10.82
C ASN A 120 8.41 -19.18 -9.52
N ALA A 121 8.62 -20.49 -9.66
CA ALA A 121 8.81 -21.41 -8.53
C ALA A 121 10.21 -21.36 -7.91
N GLY A 122 11.25 -21.05 -8.70
CA GLY A 122 12.63 -20.88 -8.21
C GLY A 122 12.82 -19.60 -7.38
N ILE A 123 14.00 -19.43 -6.81
CA ILE A 123 14.37 -18.31 -5.93
C ILE A 123 14.65 -17.05 -6.75
N LEU A 124 14.30 -15.88 -6.20
CA LEU A 124 14.84 -14.59 -6.62
C LEU A 124 15.89 -14.17 -5.61
N THR A 125 17.12 -13.96 -6.05
CA THR A 125 18.21 -13.40 -5.25
C THR A 125 18.52 -11.99 -5.74
N ILE A 126 18.55 -11.00 -4.85
CA ILE A 126 18.98 -9.63 -5.16
C ILE A 126 20.32 -9.38 -4.47
N THR A 127 21.31 -9.00 -5.27
CA THR A 127 22.71 -8.84 -4.89
C THR A 127 23.23 -7.43 -5.21
N ASP A 128 24.36 -7.08 -4.63
CA ASP A 128 25.06 -5.79 -4.71
C ASP A 128 26.48 -6.05 -4.18
N GLU A 129 27.31 -6.71 -5.00
CA GLU A 129 28.63 -7.22 -4.59
C GLU A 129 29.64 -6.09 -4.37
N ASP A 130 29.57 -5.02 -5.17
CA ASP A 130 30.47 -3.86 -5.09
C ASP A 130 29.98 -2.74 -4.15
N LYS A 131 28.72 -2.82 -3.72
CA LYS A 131 28.08 -1.92 -2.75
C LYS A 131 27.80 -0.51 -3.28
N ASP A 132 27.57 -0.37 -4.59
CA ASP A 132 27.08 0.88 -5.20
C ASP A 132 25.60 0.85 -5.62
N GLY A 133 24.96 -0.32 -5.58
CA GLY A 133 23.61 -0.57 -6.04
C GLY A 133 22.48 -0.11 -5.11
N SER A 134 21.46 0.51 -5.71
CA SER A 134 20.20 0.82 -5.03
C SER A 134 18.98 0.47 -5.87
N LEU A 135 17.89 0.09 -5.20
CA LEU A 135 16.62 -0.31 -5.81
C LEU A 135 15.44 0.29 -5.04
N THR A 136 14.64 1.10 -5.73
CA THR A 136 13.27 1.41 -5.31
C THR A 136 12.30 0.55 -6.12
N ALA A 137 11.52 -0.31 -5.48
CA ALA A 137 10.58 -1.22 -6.13
C ALA A 137 9.15 -0.97 -5.61
N ILE A 138 8.25 -0.55 -6.51
CA ILE A 138 6.90 -0.09 -6.17
C ILE A 138 5.86 -0.94 -6.92
N GLY A 139 4.98 -1.60 -6.16
CA GLY A 139 3.84 -2.34 -6.71
C GLY A 139 2.80 -1.43 -7.36
N GLY A 140 2.15 -1.94 -8.40
CA GLY A 140 0.84 -1.40 -8.82
C GLY A 140 -0.26 -1.81 -7.86
N TYR A 141 -1.50 -1.32 -8.05
CA TYR A 141 -2.64 -1.65 -7.18
C TYR A 141 -2.74 -3.16 -6.89
N GLY A 142 -2.76 -3.56 -5.62
CA GLY A 142 -2.79 -4.97 -5.23
C GLY A 142 -1.50 -5.77 -5.47
N GLY A 143 -0.41 -5.17 -5.93
CA GLY A 143 0.91 -5.80 -6.07
C GLY A 143 1.86 -5.44 -4.94
N ALA A 144 2.81 -6.33 -4.67
CA ALA A 144 3.90 -6.10 -3.72
C ALA A 144 4.98 -5.15 -4.27
N GLY A 145 5.86 -4.61 -3.43
CA GLY A 145 7.06 -3.93 -3.91
C GLY A 145 7.99 -4.91 -4.64
N ILE A 146 8.35 -5.99 -3.95
CA ILE A 146 9.10 -7.14 -4.50
C ILE A 146 8.31 -8.42 -4.19
N GLY A 147 7.92 -9.16 -5.22
CA GLY A 147 7.17 -10.41 -5.08
C GLY A 147 5.89 -10.46 -5.92
N GLY A 148 4.79 -10.81 -5.27
CA GLY A 148 3.53 -11.19 -5.91
C GLY A 148 2.71 -10.03 -6.53
N GLY A 149 1.89 -10.38 -7.52
CA GLY A 149 0.84 -9.53 -8.07
C GLY A 149 -0.53 -9.75 -7.41
N TYR A 150 -1.58 -9.11 -7.92
CA TYR A 150 -2.95 -9.31 -7.45
C TYR A 150 -3.47 -10.68 -7.91
N SER A 151 -3.61 -11.65 -7.00
CA SER A 151 -4.32 -12.95 -7.13
C SER A 151 -3.73 -13.94 -6.12
N SER A 152 -4.55 -14.87 -5.62
CA SER A 152 -4.09 -16.04 -4.84
C SER A 152 -3.33 -17.10 -5.66
N ALA A 153 -3.01 -16.81 -6.92
CA ALA A 153 -2.09 -17.57 -7.77
C ALA A 153 -0.79 -16.81 -8.06
N GLN A 154 -0.60 -15.62 -7.47
CA GLN A 154 0.61 -14.80 -7.61
C GLN A 154 1.22 -14.56 -6.22
N ASP A 155 1.58 -15.66 -5.54
CA ASP A 155 2.30 -15.62 -4.27
C ASP A 155 3.72 -15.06 -4.45
N GLY A 156 4.21 -14.31 -3.48
CA GLY A 156 5.56 -13.75 -3.48
C GLY A 156 6.47 -14.55 -2.57
N THR A 157 6.90 -15.73 -3.03
CA THR A 157 7.70 -16.69 -2.24
C THR A 157 9.11 -16.85 -2.79
N GLY A 158 10.03 -17.31 -1.93
CA GLY A 158 11.41 -17.61 -2.31
C GLY A 158 12.18 -16.36 -2.75
N ILE A 159 12.26 -15.37 -1.85
CA ILE A 159 12.92 -14.08 -2.11
C ILE A 159 14.11 -13.96 -1.15
N THR A 160 15.31 -13.82 -1.69
CA THR A 160 16.56 -13.60 -0.96
C THR A 160 17.11 -12.21 -1.30
N ILE A 161 17.51 -11.46 -0.28
CA ILE A 161 18.26 -10.20 -0.41
C ILE A 161 19.61 -10.39 0.27
N GLU A 162 20.69 -10.27 -0.49
CA GLU A 162 22.07 -10.45 0.01
C GLU A 162 22.82 -9.12 0.16
N GLY A 163 22.40 -8.08 -0.58
CA GLY A 163 23.00 -6.74 -0.53
C GLY A 163 22.02 -5.65 -0.99
N GLY A 164 22.52 -4.43 -1.20
CA GLY A 164 21.78 -3.32 -1.79
C GLY A 164 21.23 -2.33 -0.79
N THR A 165 21.00 -1.11 -1.25
CA THR A 165 20.06 -0.17 -0.61
C THR A 165 18.68 -0.35 -1.25
N ILE A 166 17.81 -1.13 -0.61
CA ILE A 166 16.50 -1.53 -1.16
C ILE A 166 15.36 -0.82 -0.44
N THR A 167 14.45 -0.22 -1.20
CA THR A 167 13.16 0.32 -0.73
C THR A 167 12.03 -0.37 -1.48
N ALA A 168 11.34 -1.29 -0.82
CA ALA A 168 10.26 -2.09 -1.38
C ALA A 168 8.90 -1.64 -0.83
N ILE A 169 8.01 -1.14 -1.70
CA ILE A 169 6.75 -0.51 -1.34
C ILE A 169 5.60 -1.23 -2.04
N GLY A 170 4.74 -1.87 -1.25
CA GLY A 170 3.48 -2.44 -1.74
C GLY A 170 2.46 -1.34 -2.07
N ASN A 171 1.47 -1.66 -2.91
CA ASN A 171 0.29 -0.81 -3.11
C ASN A 171 -0.90 -1.31 -2.31
N ASN A 172 -2.10 -0.72 -2.45
CA ASN A 172 -3.29 -1.09 -1.69
C ASN A 172 -3.54 -2.62 -1.70
N GLY A 173 -3.31 -3.27 -0.55
CA GLY A 173 -3.40 -4.70 -0.35
C GLY A 173 -2.19 -5.57 -0.68
N GLY A 174 -1.09 -5.02 -1.19
CA GLY A 174 0.18 -5.74 -1.40
C GLY A 174 1.21 -5.46 -0.31
N ALA A 175 2.08 -6.43 -0.04
CA ALA A 175 3.16 -6.29 0.93
C ALA A 175 4.32 -5.43 0.41
N GLY A 176 5.20 -4.93 1.28
CA GLY A 176 6.48 -4.35 0.85
C GLY A 176 7.32 -5.40 0.12
N ILE A 177 7.62 -6.50 0.81
CA ILE A 177 8.25 -7.70 0.25
C ILE A 177 7.35 -8.90 0.52
N GLY A 178 7.04 -9.68 -0.51
CA GLY A 178 6.22 -10.89 -0.42
C GLY A 178 4.95 -10.82 -1.26
N GLY A 179 3.82 -11.19 -0.66
CA GLY A 179 2.55 -11.40 -1.37
C GLY A 179 1.89 -10.11 -1.86
N GLY A 180 1.34 -10.16 -3.08
CA GLY A 180 0.32 -9.22 -3.51
C GLY A 180 -1.02 -9.49 -2.81
N ARG A 181 -2.05 -8.72 -3.15
CA ARG A 181 -3.40 -8.90 -2.62
C ARG A 181 -3.94 -10.28 -2.99
N HIS A 182 -4.46 -10.99 -1.99
CA HIS A 182 -4.83 -12.41 -1.99
C HIS A 182 -3.68 -13.41 -2.12
N GLY A 183 -2.43 -12.94 -2.28
CA GLY A 183 -1.23 -13.77 -2.32
C GLY A 183 -0.54 -13.91 -0.97
N ASN A 184 0.14 -15.04 -0.79
CA ASN A 184 0.98 -15.35 0.37
C ASN A 184 2.40 -14.79 0.17
N GLY A 185 3.17 -14.65 1.26
CA GLY A 185 4.58 -14.25 1.22
C GLY A 185 5.39 -15.04 2.24
N GLU A 186 6.04 -16.10 1.77
CA GLU A 186 6.69 -17.14 2.57
C GLU A 186 8.09 -17.45 2.02
N GLY A 187 9.03 -17.86 2.88
CA GLY A 187 10.42 -18.10 2.46
C GLY A 187 11.10 -16.82 1.98
N ILE A 188 11.14 -15.82 2.85
CA ILE A 188 11.78 -14.52 2.58
C ILE A 188 13.03 -14.42 3.47
N THR A 189 14.19 -14.26 2.84
CA THR A 189 15.49 -14.28 3.50
C THR A 189 16.18 -12.94 3.26
N ILE A 190 16.60 -12.26 4.34
CA ILE A 190 17.44 -11.07 4.24
C ILE A 190 18.77 -11.38 4.92
N VAL A 191 19.83 -11.43 4.13
CA VAL A 191 21.19 -11.83 4.53
C VAL A 191 22.11 -10.62 4.69
N GLY A 192 21.81 -9.50 4.02
CA GLY A 192 22.60 -8.28 4.09
C GLY A 192 21.86 -7.08 3.50
N GLY A 193 22.58 -5.97 3.34
CA GLY A 193 22.06 -4.72 2.77
C GLY A 193 21.19 -3.89 3.74
N THR A 194 20.74 -2.74 3.25
CA THR A 194 19.78 -1.86 3.95
C THR A 194 18.42 -1.95 3.27
N VAL A 195 17.45 -2.55 3.96
CA VAL A 195 16.14 -2.92 3.39
C VAL A 195 15.01 -2.18 4.11
N THR A 196 14.38 -1.23 3.41
CA THR A 196 13.13 -0.58 3.84
C THR A 196 11.93 -1.27 3.19
N ALA A 197 11.11 -1.97 3.97
CA ALA A 197 9.97 -2.76 3.48
C ALA A 197 8.63 -2.23 4.03
N ILE A 198 7.80 -1.66 3.15
CA ILE A 198 6.58 -0.93 3.53
C ILE A 198 5.35 -1.53 2.83
N GLY A 199 4.42 -2.04 3.63
CA GLY A 199 3.09 -2.40 3.16
C GLY A 199 2.17 -1.19 3.07
N HIS A 200 1.34 -1.11 2.03
CA HIS A 200 0.22 -0.17 2.02
C HIS A 200 -0.98 -0.75 2.78
N ASN A 201 -2.09 -0.01 2.90
CA ASN A 201 -3.35 -0.45 3.53
C ASN A 201 -3.60 -1.97 3.43
N GLY A 202 -3.64 -2.63 4.59
CA GLY A 202 -3.83 -4.07 4.78
C GLY A 202 -2.75 -5.01 4.23
N GLY A 203 -1.68 -4.55 3.60
CA GLY A 203 -0.51 -5.36 3.23
C GLY A 203 0.58 -5.34 4.31
N ALA A 204 1.29 -6.45 4.53
CA ALA A 204 2.39 -6.51 5.49
C ALA A 204 3.62 -5.71 5.01
N GLY A 205 4.52 -5.32 5.92
CA GLY A 205 5.84 -4.81 5.52
C GLY A 205 6.64 -5.91 4.81
N ILE A 206 6.78 -7.05 5.47
CA ILE A 206 7.33 -8.29 4.91
C ILE A 206 6.34 -9.44 5.18
N GLY A 207 5.94 -10.17 4.14
CA GLY A 207 5.03 -11.32 4.23
C GLY A 207 3.80 -11.21 3.33
N GLY A 208 2.60 -11.48 3.85
CA GLY A 208 1.37 -11.59 3.05
C GLY A 208 0.67 -10.27 2.72
N GLY A 209 -0.09 -10.25 1.61
CA GLY A 209 -1.01 -9.15 1.27
C GLY A 209 -2.39 -9.28 1.93
N ILE A 210 -3.30 -8.31 1.67
CA ILE A 210 -4.71 -8.37 2.12
C ILE A 210 -5.32 -9.68 1.67
N GLY A 211 -5.91 -10.41 2.62
CA GLY A 211 -6.69 -11.60 2.31
C GLY A 211 -5.92 -12.67 1.53
N GLY A 212 -4.58 -12.69 1.61
CA GLY A 212 -3.83 -13.94 1.56
C GLY A 212 -4.45 -14.90 2.59
N GLY A 213 -4.44 -16.20 2.29
CA GLY A 213 -5.48 -17.14 2.77
C GLY A 213 -5.65 -17.28 4.29
N ILE A 214 -6.46 -18.25 4.73
CA ILE A 214 -6.62 -18.54 6.17
C ILE A 214 -5.25 -18.80 6.86
N ASN A 215 -4.27 -19.28 6.07
CA ASN A 215 -2.87 -19.47 6.41
C ASN A 215 -1.94 -18.50 5.64
N GLY A 216 -2.35 -17.28 5.30
CA GLY A 216 -1.54 -16.30 4.55
C GLY A 216 -0.40 -15.74 5.40
N THR A 217 0.59 -16.57 5.70
CA THR A 217 1.53 -16.34 6.79
C THR A 217 2.85 -15.77 6.29
N GLY A 218 3.40 -14.81 7.03
CA GLY A 218 4.83 -14.49 6.92
C GLY A 218 5.67 -15.54 7.64
N THR A 219 5.57 -16.82 7.25
CA THR A 219 6.39 -17.91 7.80
C THR A 219 7.61 -18.16 6.92
N GLY A 220 8.65 -18.73 7.53
CA GLY A 220 9.95 -18.88 6.86
C GLY A 220 10.59 -17.52 6.53
N ILE A 221 10.28 -16.46 7.29
CA ILE A 221 11.00 -15.19 7.20
C ILE A 221 12.24 -15.29 8.08
N SER A 222 13.43 -15.03 7.52
CA SER A 222 14.69 -15.00 8.24
C SER A 222 15.49 -13.74 7.93
N ILE A 223 16.14 -13.18 8.95
CA ILE A 223 16.95 -11.95 8.86
C ILE A 223 18.26 -12.20 9.60
N SER A 224 19.39 -12.07 8.91
CA SER A 224 20.69 -12.61 9.35
C SER A 224 21.87 -11.70 9.01
N ASN A 225 23.07 -12.07 9.48
CA ASN A 225 24.34 -11.35 9.34
C ASN A 225 24.21 -9.84 9.60
N ASP A 226 24.68 -8.98 8.69
CA ASP A 226 24.73 -7.53 8.81
C ASP A 226 23.50 -6.80 8.25
N ALA A 227 22.40 -7.52 7.97
CA ALA A 227 21.17 -6.94 7.45
C ALA A 227 20.60 -5.82 8.33
N HIS A 228 20.31 -4.67 7.70
CA HIS A 228 19.67 -3.49 8.31
C HIS A 228 18.25 -3.36 7.78
N VAL A 229 17.26 -3.86 8.53
CA VAL A 229 15.86 -3.91 8.08
C VAL A 229 15.02 -2.84 8.77
N MET A 230 14.32 -2.01 8.00
CA MET A 230 13.34 -1.03 8.46
C MET A 230 11.97 -1.40 7.92
N VAL A 231 11.00 -1.70 8.78
CA VAL A 231 9.76 -2.37 8.38
C VAL A 231 8.51 -1.72 8.96
N ALA A 232 7.50 -1.51 8.09
CA ALA A 232 6.17 -1.03 8.48
C ALA A 232 5.08 -1.79 7.71
N GLY A 233 4.08 -2.30 8.42
CA GLY A 233 2.84 -2.75 7.81
C GLY A 233 1.96 -1.58 7.40
N GLY A 234 1.02 -1.81 6.48
CA GLY A 234 -0.07 -0.87 6.26
C GLY A 234 -1.05 -0.82 7.43
N SER A 235 -2.04 0.05 7.35
CA SER A 235 -3.18 0.04 8.27
C SER A 235 -3.79 -1.37 8.38
N MET A 236 -3.97 -1.86 9.61
CA MET A 236 -4.54 -3.17 9.93
C MET A 236 -3.70 -4.40 9.50
N ALA A 237 -2.42 -4.20 9.13
CA ALA A 237 -1.48 -5.27 8.78
C ALA A 237 -0.32 -5.42 9.77
N ALA A 238 0.38 -6.56 9.71
CA ALA A 238 1.62 -6.79 10.43
C ALA A 238 2.80 -6.04 9.80
N ALA A 239 3.82 -5.71 10.58
CA ALA A 239 5.09 -5.26 10.03
C ALA A 239 5.82 -6.44 9.39
N ILE A 240 6.03 -7.53 10.12
CA ILE A 240 6.48 -8.82 9.60
C ILE A 240 5.37 -9.84 9.87
N GLY A 241 4.74 -10.40 8.84
CA GLY A 241 3.68 -11.39 9.02
C GLY A 241 2.58 -11.37 7.97
N SER A 242 1.31 -11.38 8.42
CA SER A 242 0.16 -11.36 7.51
C SER A 242 -0.35 -9.95 7.20
N GLY A 243 -1.00 -9.80 6.06
CA GLY A 243 -1.89 -8.67 5.80
C GLY A 243 -3.19 -8.71 6.63
N GLU A 244 -4.08 -7.74 6.38
CA GLU A 244 -5.44 -7.71 6.94
C GLU A 244 -6.22 -8.94 6.46
N ARG A 245 -6.92 -9.57 7.40
CA ARG A 245 -7.73 -10.77 7.20
C ARG A 245 -8.86 -10.82 8.23
N GLN A 246 -9.83 -11.72 8.05
CA GLN A 246 -10.87 -11.94 9.07
C GLN A 246 -10.20 -12.40 10.39
N GLY A 247 -10.46 -11.68 11.48
CA GLY A 247 -9.79 -11.87 12.77
C GLY A 247 -8.57 -10.98 13.02
N GLY A 248 -8.17 -10.14 12.06
CA GLY A 248 -7.02 -9.25 12.17
C GLY A 248 -5.70 -9.87 11.70
N ALA A 249 -4.72 -9.01 11.43
CA ALA A 249 -3.38 -9.43 11.04
C ALA A 249 -2.61 -10.09 12.19
N ILE A 250 -1.67 -10.97 11.84
CA ILE A 250 -0.76 -11.63 12.77
C ILE A 250 0.67 -11.19 12.48
N GLU A 251 1.30 -10.61 13.49
CA GLU A 251 2.75 -10.39 13.55
C GLU A 251 3.47 -11.72 13.80
N PHE A 252 4.49 -12.02 13.01
CA PHE A 252 5.38 -13.16 13.17
C PHE A 252 6.77 -12.69 13.59
N ASN A 253 7.43 -13.44 14.48
CA ASN A 253 8.84 -13.24 14.75
C ASN A 253 9.66 -13.92 13.65
N PRO A 254 10.53 -13.20 12.90
CA PRO A 254 11.46 -13.83 11.97
C PRO A 254 12.52 -14.64 12.71
N ASP A 255 13.16 -15.60 12.03
CA ASP A 255 14.39 -16.21 12.52
C ASP A 255 15.53 -15.20 12.44
N ILE A 256 16.14 -14.91 13.58
CA ILE A 256 17.26 -13.97 13.76
C ILE A 256 18.46 -14.64 14.42
N SER A 257 18.50 -15.98 14.48
CA SER A 257 19.56 -16.74 15.15
C SER A 257 20.97 -16.43 14.63
N LEU A 258 21.06 -16.14 13.32
CA LEU A 258 22.28 -15.77 12.60
C LEU A 258 22.47 -14.26 12.40
N LEU A 259 21.65 -13.41 13.03
CA LEU A 259 21.89 -11.96 13.02
C LEU A 259 23.22 -11.64 13.72
N SER A 260 23.98 -10.69 13.19
CA SER A 260 25.22 -10.18 13.79
C SER A 260 24.93 -9.12 14.86
N THR A 261 25.97 -8.60 15.51
CA THR A 261 25.86 -7.44 16.40
C THR A 261 25.57 -6.14 15.66
N ASP A 262 25.95 -6.07 14.38
CA ASP A 262 25.79 -4.88 13.55
C ASP A 262 24.45 -4.89 12.81
N GLY A 263 23.83 -6.07 12.65
CA GLY A 263 22.52 -6.26 12.04
C GLY A 263 21.34 -5.94 12.97
N TYR A 264 20.25 -5.40 12.40
CA TYR A 264 19.06 -5.02 13.17
C TYR A 264 17.75 -5.06 12.36
N ILE A 265 16.64 -5.08 13.09
CA ILE A 265 15.28 -4.86 12.57
C ILE A 265 14.63 -3.71 13.35
N GLN A 266 14.28 -2.63 12.66
CA GLN A 266 13.54 -1.49 13.19
C GLN A 266 12.08 -1.58 12.72
N TYR A 267 11.18 -1.78 13.68
CA TYR A 267 9.73 -1.79 13.46
C TYR A 267 9.18 -0.37 13.60
N TYR A 268 8.41 0.08 12.62
CA TYR A 268 7.75 1.37 12.62
C TYR A 268 6.24 1.25 12.83
N PRO A 269 5.54 2.33 13.25
CA PRO A 269 4.08 2.33 13.34
C PRO A 269 3.41 1.92 12.02
N ALA A 270 2.28 1.21 12.09
CA ALA A 270 1.50 0.84 10.92
C ALA A 270 1.07 2.08 10.12
N GLY A 271 1.26 2.06 8.80
CA GLY A 271 1.03 3.20 7.90
C GLY A 271 2.18 4.20 7.79
N THR A 272 3.34 3.93 8.39
CA THR A 272 4.54 4.77 8.19
C THR A 272 5.06 4.65 6.76
N THR A 273 5.40 5.77 6.12
CA THR A 273 5.93 5.80 4.75
C THR A 273 7.47 5.71 4.72
N ALA A 274 8.03 5.25 3.60
CA ALA A 274 9.49 5.23 3.40
C ALA A 274 10.11 6.63 3.53
N GLU A 275 9.40 7.69 3.12
CA GLU A 275 9.86 9.08 3.28
C GLU A 275 9.91 9.51 4.75
N GLN A 276 8.92 9.12 5.57
CA GLN A 276 8.92 9.43 6.99
C GLN A 276 10.10 8.78 7.74
N ILE A 277 10.45 7.55 7.35
CA ILE A 277 11.63 6.85 7.85
C ILE A 277 12.91 7.56 7.40
N LYS A 278 13.05 7.82 6.09
CA LYS A 278 14.21 8.50 5.50
C LYS A 278 14.48 9.89 6.09
N ASN A 279 13.42 10.64 6.38
CA ASN A 279 13.49 11.98 6.96
C ASN A 279 13.51 11.98 8.50
N GLY A 280 13.45 10.81 9.15
CA GLY A 280 13.48 10.66 10.61
C GLY A 280 12.27 11.26 11.36
N THR A 281 11.18 11.57 10.64
CA THR A 281 9.99 12.23 11.22
C THR A 281 9.12 11.29 12.04
N VAL A 282 9.30 9.98 11.85
CA VAL A 282 8.74 8.91 12.69
C VAL A 282 9.91 8.08 13.24
N GLN A 283 9.80 7.68 14.50
CA GLN A 283 10.80 6.85 15.20
C GLN A 283 10.31 5.39 15.29
N PRO A 284 11.21 4.40 15.32
CA PRO A 284 10.82 3.00 15.46
C PRO A 284 10.15 2.75 16.82
N THR A 285 9.13 1.90 16.84
CA THR A 285 8.42 1.46 18.05
C THR A 285 9.16 0.35 18.78
N LYS A 286 9.97 -0.42 18.05
CA LYS A 286 10.76 -1.55 18.56
C LYS A 286 11.99 -1.73 17.66
N THR A 287 13.16 -1.90 18.27
CA THR A 287 14.36 -2.36 17.58
C THR A 287 14.72 -3.74 18.08
N VAL A 288 15.02 -4.66 17.17
CA VAL A 288 15.56 -5.98 17.44
C VAL A 288 16.99 -6.00 16.91
N GLN A 289 17.95 -6.28 17.78
CA GLN A 289 19.37 -6.41 17.44
C GLN A 289 19.97 -7.48 18.35
N LYS A 290 21.08 -8.08 17.95
CA LYS A 290 21.79 -9.02 18.84
C LYS A 290 22.54 -8.23 19.91
N THR A 291 22.08 -8.31 21.14
CA THR A 291 22.84 -7.79 22.29
C THR A 291 24.05 -8.69 22.52
N ASP A 292 25.23 -8.09 22.71
CA ASP A 292 26.48 -8.80 22.95
C ASP A 292 26.48 -9.45 24.35
N THR A 293 25.94 -10.67 24.43
CA THR A 293 26.03 -11.50 25.64
C THR A 293 27.39 -12.21 25.67
N SER A 294 28.47 -11.43 25.70
CA SER A 294 29.69 -11.91 26.33
C SER A 294 29.35 -12.25 27.79
N PRO A 295 29.67 -13.45 28.30
CA PRO A 295 29.45 -13.76 29.70
C PRO A 295 30.27 -12.76 30.55
N GLU A 296 29.61 -12.07 31.48
CA GLU A 296 30.30 -11.13 32.38
C GLU A 296 31.46 -11.86 33.08
N ASP A 297 32.70 -11.44 32.78
CA ASP A 297 33.87 -11.86 33.54
C ASP A 297 33.60 -11.55 35.02
N PRO A 298 33.82 -12.50 35.95
CA PRO A 298 33.44 -12.33 37.34
C PRO A 298 34.25 -11.18 37.98
N ILE A 299 33.60 -10.04 38.19
CA ILE A 299 34.25 -8.81 38.66
C ILE A 299 34.86 -9.03 40.05
N THR A 300 36.19 -9.16 40.09
CA THR A 300 36.94 -9.31 41.33
C THR A 300 37.20 -7.95 42.01
N GLY A 301 36.35 -7.62 42.99
CA GLY A 301 36.76 -7.05 44.28
C GLY A 301 37.28 -5.60 44.36
N GLY A 302 36.58 -4.80 45.18
CA GLY A 302 37.09 -3.56 45.79
C GLY A 302 36.38 -2.28 45.31
N GLY A 303 35.87 -1.41 46.18
CA GLY A 303 35.69 -1.51 47.63
C GLY A 303 35.32 -0.16 48.27
N GLY A 304 34.31 -0.13 49.17
CA GLY A 304 33.93 1.01 50.02
C GLY A 304 33.39 2.26 49.27
N SER A 305 32.20 2.78 49.52
CA SER A 305 31.64 3.11 50.83
C SER A 305 30.13 3.39 50.80
N THR A 306 29.51 3.32 51.98
CA THR A 306 28.09 3.59 52.28
C THR A 306 27.63 5.03 51.99
N GLN A 307 26.36 5.23 51.58
CA GLN A 307 25.27 5.73 52.45
C GLN A 307 23.91 5.28 51.88
N VAL A 308 23.15 4.42 52.56
CA VAL A 308 22.03 4.74 53.49
C VAL A 308 20.81 5.36 52.79
N GLU A 309 19.88 4.47 52.42
CA GLU A 309 18.45 4.79 52.26
C GLU A 309 17.77 4.82 53.64
N PRO A 310 16.70 5.61 53.83
CA PRO A 310 15.59 5.12 54.63
C PRO A 310 14.20 5.35 53.98
N PRO A 311 13.18 4.55 54.35
CA PRO A 311 11.95 4.39 53.57
C PRO A 311 10.71 5.00 54.25
N ILE A 312 9.53 4.88 53.62
CA ILE A 312 8.28 4.27 54.19
C ILE A 312 6.99 4.77 53.48
N ALA A 313 6.19 3.75 53.11
CA ALA A 313 4.76 3.65 52.79
C ALA A 313 3.78 4.84 52.92
N GLY A 314 2.75 4.83 52.05
CA GLY A 314 1.54 5.65 52.21
C GLY A 314 0.48 5.52 51.10
N ASN A 315 -0.17 4.36 50.96
CA ASN A 315 -1.54 4.25 50.41
C ASN A 315 -2.47 4.12 51.64
N PRO A 316 -3.75 4.59 51.68
CA PRO A 316 -4.79 4.18 50.72
C PRO A 316 -5.99 5.16 50.49
N VAL A 317 -7.00 4.66 49.75
CA VAL A 317 -8.47 4.95 49.80
C VAL A 317 -9.09 5.88 48.73
N ILE A 318 -10.12 5.31 48.09
CA ILE A 318 -11.10 5.86 47.14
C ILE A 318 -12.33 6.40 47.91
N PRO A 319 -13.01 7.44 47.40
CA PRO A 319 -14.48 7.48 47.48
C PRO A 319 -15.15 7.56 46.10
N GLN A 320 -16.38 7.02 46.01
CA GLN A 320 -17.23 6.99 44.81
C GLN A 320 -18.48 7.89 44.94
N GLU A 321 -19.05 8.24 43.78
CA GLU A 321 -20.41 8.78 43.52
C GLU A 321 -20.75 10.21 44.06
N SER A 322 -21.54 11.06 43.37
CA SER A 322 -22.84 10.77 42.71
C SER A 322 -23.36 11.84 41.68
N SER A 323 -24.35 11.42 40.86
CA SER A 323 -25.49 12.16 40.25
C SER A 323 -25.36 13.39 39.29
N VAL A 324 -25.45 13.11 37.96
CA VAL A 324 -26.58 13.43 37.02
C VAL A 324 -27.23 14.85 36.91
N ASN A 325 -27.02 15.50 35.74
CA ASN A 325 -27.90 16.38 34.88
C ASN A 325 -28.53 17.71 35.40
N PRO A 326 -29.07 18.61 34.51
CA PRO A 326 -29.03 18.69 33.03
C PRO A 326 -28.62 20.06 32.40
N PHE A 327 -28.44 20.07 31.07
CA PHE A 327 -28.61 21.17 30.06
C PHE A 327 -28.56 22.67 30.45
N GLU A 328 -27.74 23.43 29.72
CA GLU A 328 -28.17 24.71 29.10
C GLU A 328 -27.35 25.07 27.84
N VAL A 329 -27.90 25.87 26.92
CA VAL A 329 -27.33 26.24 25.61
C VAL A 329 -27.36 27.77 25.44
N PRO A 330 -26.28 28.42 24.97
CA PRO A 330 -26.35 29.77 24.41
C PRO A 330 -25.91 29.86 22.94
N THR A 331 -26.89 30.15 22.08
CA THR A 331 -26.89 31.17 21.00
C THR A 331 -25.60 31.56 20.26
N ALA A 332 -25.67 31.47 18.92
CA ALA A 332 -24.74 32.13 17.99
C ALA A 332 -24.98 33.66 17.88
N VAL A 333 -24.00 34.38 17.32
CA VAL A 333 -24.12 35.79 16.90
C VAL A 333 -23.71 35.91 15.42
N GLU A 334 -24.45 36.71 14.66
CA GLU A 334 -24.39 36.84 13.20
C GLU A 334 -23.22 37.72 12.67
N GLY A 335 -22.97 37.64 11.36
CA GLY A 335 -22.02 38.55 10.71
C GLY A 335 -21.82 38.47 9.20
N GLY A 336 -22.85 38.16 8.37
CA GLY A 336 -22.93 38.50 6.92
C GLY A 336 -21.91 37.82 5.97
N ILE A 337 -22.08 37.63 4.66
CA ILE A 337 -23.05 38.02 3.61
C ILE A 337 -22.86 37.01 2.43
N THR A 338 -23.76 36.72 1.47
CA THR A 338 -25.09 37.27 1.09
C THR A 338 -25.96 36.16 0.43
N ASN A 339 -27.20 36.46 0.05
CA ASN A 339 -28.15 35.52 -0.58
C ASN A 339 -27.92 35.27 -2.09
N LEU A 340 -28.25 34.04 -2.55
CA LEU A 340 -29.13 33.83 -3.73
C LEU A 340 -29.71 32.40 -3.87
N VAL A 341 -30.90 32.21 -3.25
CA VAL A 341 -32.10 31.43 -3.65
C VAL A 341 -32.02 29.91 -3.99
N HIS A 342 -32.97 29.19 -3.39
CA HIS A 342 -33.33 27.76 -3.57
C HIS A 342 -33.80 27.34 -4.98
N SER A 343 -33.76 26.03 -5.25
CA SER A 343 -34.98 25.33 -5.65
C SER A 343 -35.12 23.94 -4.99
N SER A 344 -36.36 23.60 -4.65
CA SER A 344 -36.75 22.27 -4.18
C SER A 344 -38.04 21.88 -4.91
N SER A 345 -37.90 21.18 -6.03
CA SER A 345 -39.03 20.63 -6.78
C SER A 345 -38.55 19.40 -7.54
N GLY A 346 -39.33 18.31 -7.44
CA GLY A 346 -39.17 17.20 -8.35
C GLY A 346 -39.87 17.55 -9.66
N GLU A 347 -39.11 17.73 -10.73
CA GLU A 347 -39.61 17.74 -12.10
C GLU A 347 -38.53 17.22 -13.04
N ILE A 348 -38.96 16.83 -14.25
CA ILE A 348 -38.15 16.08 -15.21
C ILE A 348 -37.13 17.03 -15.84
N TYR A 349 -35.86 16.62 -15.91
CA TYR A 349 -34.82 17.44 -16.54
C TYR A 349 -34.88 17.32 -18.07
N GLU A 350 -35.11 18.44 -18.74
CA GLU A 350 -34.85 18.58 -20.17
C GLU A 350 -33.34 18.78 -20.45
N ASP A 351 -32.96 18.42 -21.67
CA ASP A 351 -31.59 18.39 -22.18
C ASP A 351 -31.07 19.77 -22.67
N ASN A 352 -29.75 19.92 -22.74
CA ASN A 352 -28.95 21.04 -23.25
C ASN A 352 -28.77 22.28 -22.35
N THR A 353 -27.56 22.45 -21.81
CA THR A 353 -26.59 23.44 -22.36
C THR A 353 -25.19 23.24 -21.77
N GLU A 354 -24.16 23.67 -22.51
CA GLU A 354 -22.74 23.57 -22.11
C GLU A 354 -22.49 24.13 -20.70
N VAL A 355 -21.99 23.29 -19.78
CA VAL A 355 -21.47 23.79 -18.50
C VAL A 355 -20.10 24.43 -18.73
N LYS A 356 -20.12 25.72 -19.07
CA LYS A 356 -18.94 26.58 -19.04
C LYS A 356 -18.49 26.81 -17.60
N ASP A 357 -17.18 26.96 -17.47
CA ASP A 357 -16.44 27.29 -16.26
C ASP A 357 -16.57 26.26 -15.12
N ILE A 358 -15.61 25.33 -15.11
CA ILE A 358 -15.40 24.38 -14.02
C ILE A 358 -14.69 25.12 -12.87
N PRO A 359 -15.25 25.14 -11.64
CA PRO A 359 -14.53 25.65 -10.48
C PRO A 359 -13.31 24.76 -10.20
N THR A 360 -12.12 25.33 -10.32
CA THR A 360 -10.83 24.63 -10.20
C THR A 360 -10.05 25.03 -8.94
N SER A 361 -10.65 25.81 -8.05
CA SER A 361 -10.03 26.21 -6.78
C SER A 361 -10.29 25.22 -5.65
N SER A 362 -9.35 25.11 -4.71
CA SER A 362 -9.51 24.29 -3.50
C SER A 362 -10.55 24.84 -2.51
N GLU A 363 -10.85 26.14 -2.58
CA GLU A 363 -11.76 26.84 -1.66
C GLU A 363 -13.23 26.59 -1.99
N GLU A 364 -13.58 26.57 -3.29
CA GLU A 364 -14.92 26.19 -3.77
C GLU A 364 -15.21 24.72 -3.44
N PHE A 365 -14.21 23.84 -3.59
CA PHE A 365 -14.35 22.43 -3.24
C PHE A 365 -14.50 22.22 -1.72
N ALA A 366 -13.71 22.92 -0.90
CA ALA A 366 -13.86 22.90 0.54
C ALA A 366 -15.25 23.38 1.00
N THR A 367 -15.78 24.43 0.36
CA THR A 367 -17.13 24.96 0.61
C THR A 367 -18.21 23.92 0.25
N PHE A 368 -18.09 23.27 -0.91
CA PHE A 368 -18.96 22.17 -1.32
C PHE A 368 -18.95 20.99 -0.32
N LEU A 369 -17.77 20.57 0.14
CA LEU A 369 -17.64 19.50 1.11
C LEU A 369 -18.22 19.89 2.48
N ALA A 370 -18.03 21.14 2.92
CA ALA A 370 -18.64 21.65 4.15
C ALA A 370 -20.17 21.62 4.09
N ALA A 371 -20.77 22.12 3.00
CA ALA A 371 -22.22 22.09 2.78
C ALA A 371 -22.77 20.65 2.70
N THR A 372 -22.05 19.75 2.02
CA THR A 372 -22.43 18.33 1.92
C THR A 372 -22.38 17.64 3.28
N ASN A 373 -21.33 17.88 4.06
CA ASN A 373 -21.18 17.33 5.42
C ASN A 373 -22.32 17.81 6.33
N ALA A 374 -22.65 19.10 6.33
CA ALA A 374 -23.74 19.64 7.13
C ALA A 374 -25.10 19.01 6.77
N LYS A 375 -25.35 18.73 5.48
CA LYS A 375 -26.56 18.04 5.01
C LYS A 375 -26.65 16.60 5.53
N LEU A 376 -25.53 15.88 5.52
CA LEU A 376 -25.44 14.49 6.01
C LEU A 376 -25.57 14.42 7.54
N GLU A 377 -24.86 15.29 8.26
CA GLU A 377 -24.93 15.41 9.73
C GLU A 377 -26.36 15.74 10.20
N ALA A 378 -27.07 16.64 9.50
CA ALA A 378 -28.47 16.95 9.79
C ALA A 378 -29.42 15.75 9.55
N TYR A 379 -29.19 14.97 8.49
CA TYR A 379 -29.99 13.78 8.18
C TYR A 379 -29.79 12.67 9.23
N ILE A 380 -28.53 12.42 9.63
CA ILE A 380 -28.18 11.50 10.73
C ILE A 380 -28.90 11.92 12.02
N LYS A 381 -28.80 13.21 12.40
CA LYS A 381 -29.45 13.74 13.61
C LYS A 381 -30.96 13.57 13.59
N ASN A 382 -31.60 13.67 12.41
CA ASN A 382 -33.03 13.43 12.27
C ASN A 382 -33.40 11.96 12.52
N ILE A 383 -32.65 11.01 11.95
CA ILE A 383 -32.81 9.57 12.23
C ILE A 383 -32.64 9.28 13.72
N GLU A 384 -31.56 9.77 14.34
CA GLU A 384 -31.28 9.57 15.76
C GLU A 384 -32.39 10.16 16.66
N SER A 385 -32.96 11.30 16.28
CA SER A 385 -34.08 11.92 17.02
C SER A 385 -35.37 11.10 16.92
N LEU A 386 -35.69 10.58 15.74
CA LEU A 386 -36.87 9.72 15.53
C LEU A 386 -36.72 8.39 16.29
N MET A 387 -35.53 7.79 16.27
CA MET A 387 -35.21 6.60 17.06
C MET A 387 -35.36 6.86 18.58
N ALA A 388 -34.85 7.99 19.08
CA ALA A 388 -34.97 8.37 20.49
C ALA A 388 -36.43 8.67 20.91
N ALA A 389 -37.25 9.19 20.00
CA ALA A 389 -38.68 9.42 20.22
C ALA A 389 -39.54 8.14 20.11
N GLY A 390 -38.99 7.04 19.58
CA GLY A 390 -39.74 5.82 19.29
C GLY A 390 -40.68 5.94 18.09
N ASP A 391 -40.52 6.96 17.24
CA ASP A 391 -41.36 7.20 16.06
C ASP A 391 -40.95 6.27 14.90
N THR A 392 -41.51 5.07 14.91
CA THR A 392 -41.24 4.05 13.89
C THR A 392 -41.85 4.38 12.53
N GLU A 393 -42.94 5.15 12.48
CA GLU A 393 -43.59 5.55 11.22
C GLU A 393 -42.77 6.64 10.52
N GLY A 394 -42.38 7.69 11.25
CA GLY A 394 -41.48 8.74 10.78
C GLY A 394 -40.10 8.21 10.40
N LEU A 395 -39.54 7.28 11.19
CA LEU A 395 -38.27 6.63 10.86
C LEU A 395 -38.36 5.83 9.55
N ASN A 396 -39.38 4.98 9.39
CA ASN A 396 -39.58 4.20 8.17
C ASN A 396 -39.81 5.09 6.95
N ALA A 397 -40.57 6.18 7.09
CA ALA A 397 -40.80 7.16 6.01
C ALA A 397 -39.50 7.90 5.60
N LEU A 398 -38.65 8.26 6.57
CA LEU A 398 -37.37 8.93 6.31
C LEU A 398 -36.35 7.99 5.66
N VAL A 399 -36.23 6.77 6.20
CA VAL A 399 -35.26 5.76 5.77
C VAL A 399 -35.61 5.19 4.40
N SER A 400 -36.89 4.92 4.11
CA SER A 400 -37.33 4.41 2.79
C SER A 400 -37.13 5.43 1.66
N LYS A 401 -37.15 6.73 1.98
CA LYS A 401 -36.88 7.81 1.02
C LYS A 401 -35.38 8.00 0.75
N GLY A 402 -34.53 7.70 1.73
CA GLY A 402 -33.08 7.93 1.66
C GLY A 402 -32.70 9.41 1.58
N ILE A 403 -31.44 9.67 1.20
CA ILE A 403 -30.90 11.01 0.98
C ILE A 403 -30.23 11.12 -0.39
N THR A 404 -30.56 12.18 -1.14
CA THR A 404 -29.93 12.50 -2.43
C THR A 404 -28.88 13.59 -2.29
N LEU A 405 -27.69 13.34 -2.84
CA LEU A 405 -26.60 14.29 -3.01
C LEU A 405 -26.48 14.62 -4.51
N GLU A 406 -26.83 15.85 -4.88
CA GLU A 406 -26.56 16.40 -6.21
C GLU A 406 -25.22 17.15 -6.13
N THR A 407 -24.18 16.62 -6.78
CA THR A 407 -22.79 17.11 -6.61
C THR A 407 -22.29 17.97 -7.76
N GLY A 408 -23.09 18.12 -8.83
CA GLY A 408 -22.66 18.83 -10.04
C GLY A 408 -21.43 18.17 -10.66
N ASN A 409 -20.43 18.98 -11.01
CA ASN A 409 -19.18 18.52 -11.62
C ASN A 409 -18.18 17.91 -10.62
N TRP A 410 -18.46 17.94 -9.31
CA TRP A 410 -17.59 17.28 -8.33
C TRP A 410 -17.75 15.77 -8.44
N VAL A 411 -16.63 15.08 -8.59
CA VAL A 411 -16.56 13.61 -8.81
C VAL A 411 -15.87 12.85 -7.69
N CYS A 412 -15.63 13.49 -6.55
CA CYS A 412 -15.14 12.83 -5.34
C CYS A 412 -15.63 13.54 -4.06
N PHE A 413 -15.61 12.81 -2.95
CA PHE A 413 -15.72 13.37 -1.59
C PHE A 413 -14.51 12.98 -0.75
N ASN A 414 -14.28 13.69 0.35
CA ASN A 414 -13.21 13.36 1.29
C ASN A 414 -13.61 12.26 2.29
N LYS A 415 -12.62 11.75 3.03
CA LYS A 415 -12.74 10.74 4.10
C LYS A 415 -13.83 11.06 5.12
N LYS A 416 -14.01 12.33 5.53
CA LYS A 416 -15.05 12.73 6.49
C LYS A 416 -16.45 12.53 5.89
N THR A 417 -16.67 13.00 4.67
CA THR A 417 -17.96 12.87 3.98
C THR A 417 -18.34 11.40 3.79
N TYR A 418 -17.39 10.54 3.44
CA TYR A 418 -17.66 9.11 3.29
C TYR A 418 -17.99 8.41 4.62
N ALA A 419 -17.34 8.76 5.73
CA ALA A 419 -17.71 8.24 7.04
C ALA A 419 -19.15 8.63 7.48
N LEU A 420 -19.63 9.81 7.05
CA LEU A 420 -21.02 10.23 7.26
C LEU A 420 -21.99 9.44 6.38
N ILE A 421 -21.63 9.18 5.11
CA ILE A 421 -22.40 8.33 4.19
C ILE A 421 -22.50 6.88 4.70
N GLU A 422 -21.40 6.34 5.20
CA GLU A 422 -21.34 5.00 5.82
C GLU A 422 -22.27 4.91 7.03
N LYS A 423 -22.22 5.89 7.96
CA LYS A 423 -23.14 5.95 9.10
C LYS A 423 -24.62 6.01 8.68
N ILE A 424 -24.96 6.66 7.56
CA ILE A 424 -26.34 6.69 7.04
C ILE A 424 -26.76 5.33 6.48
N SER A 425 -25.87 4.64 5.74
CA SER A 425 -26.09 3.27 5.29
C SER A 425 -26.27 2.32 6.47
N ASP A 426 -25.44 2.42 7.51
CA ASP A 426 -25.56 1.63 8.75
C ASP A 426 -26.86 1.87 9.49
N LEU A 427 -27.43 3.08 9.43
CA LEU A 427 -28.77 3.39 9.94
C LEU A 427 -29.90 2.82 9.06
N GLY A 428 -29.56 2.23 7.91
CA GLY A 428 -30.48 1.55 6.99
C GLY A 428 -31.03 2.41 5.85
N ALA A 429 -30.61 3.67 5.74
CA ALA A 429 -31.07 4.58 4.70
C ALA A 429 -30.15 4.54 3.46
N PRO A 430 -30.69 4.47 2.24
CA PRO A 430 -29.88 4.54 1.03
C PRO A 430 -29.40 5.97 0.76
N VAL A 431 -28.19 6.08 0.20
CA VAL A 431 -27.58 7.34 -0.22
C VAL A 431 -27.48 7.36 -1.74
N ILE A 432 -28.20 8.28 -2.38
CA ILE A 432 -28.24 8.46 -3.83
C ILE A 432 -27.25 9.58 -4.18
N ILE A 433 -26.29 9.31 -5.07
CA ILE A 433 -25.31 10.31 -5.52
C ILE A 433 -25.54 10.54 -7.02
N SER A 434 -25.88 11.77 -7.37
CA SER A 434 -25.99 12.26 -8.75
C SER A 434 -24.83 13.20 -9.04
N PHE A 435 -24.12 12.99 -10.14
CA PHE A 435 -22.96 13.79 -10.53
C PHE A 435 -22.86 13.95 -12.05
N ALA A 436 -22.03 14.88 -12.51
CA ALA A 436 -21.70 15.06 -13.91
C ALA A 436 -20.20 14.78 -14.14
N TYR A 437 -19.87 14.07 -15.22
CA TYR A 437 -18.49 13.78 -15.60
C TYR A 437 -18.36 13.78 -17.13
N LYS A 438 -17.36 14.51 -17.65
CA LYS A 438 -17.10 14.66 -19.10
C LYS A 438 -18.33 15.08 -19.94
N GLY A 439 -19.25 15.86 -19.34
CA GLY A 439 -20.48 16.32 -20.01
C GLY A 439 -21.69 15.38 -19.87
N HIS A 440 -21.49 14.18 -19.32
CA HIS A 440 -22.55 13.19 -19.12
C HIS A 440 -23.02 13.18 -17.65
N ARG A 441 -24.32 12.96 -17.40
CA ARG A 441 -24.88 12.85 -16.05
C ARG A 441 -24.88 11.40 -15.61
N TYR A 442 -24.46 11.15 -14.37
CA TYR A 442 -24.39 9.83 -13.76
C TYR A 442 -25.15 9.76 -12.45
N SER A 443 -25.57 8.56 -12.07
CA SER A 443 -26.16 8.30 -10.75
C SER A 443 -25.74 6.94 -10.22
N THR A 444 -25.47 6.86 -8.92
CA THR A 444 -25.26 5.62 -8.18
C THR A 444 -26.06 5.65 -6.86
N VAL A 445 -26.35 4.48 -6.30
CA VAL A 445 -27.12 4.34 -5.05
C VAL A 445 -26.38 3.40 -4.11
N ILE A 446 -25.90 3.92 -3.01
CA ILE A 446 -25.36 3.12 -1.90
C ILE A 446 -26.59 2.63 -1.11
N PRO A 447 -26.90 1.31 -1.07
CA PRO A 447 -28.08 0.82 -0.38
C PRO A 447 -27.91 0.91 1.14
N GLY A 448 -29.02 0.97 1.87
CA GLY A 448 -29.01 0.83 3.32
C GLY A 448 -28.55 -0.56 3.76
N LYS A 449 -27.83 -0.64 4.88
CA LYS A 449 -27.18 -1.86 5.41
C LYS A 449 -26.19 -2.51 4.41
N ALA A 450 -25.61 -1.73 3.50
CA ALA A 450 -24.61 -2.23 2.57
C ALA A 450 -23.28 -2.52 3.29
N GLY A 451 -22.86 -3.79 3.31
CA GLY A 451 -21.56 -4.21 3.83
C GLY A 451 -20.39 -3.90 2.90
N ILE A 452 -20.16 -2.62 2.59
CA ILE A 452 -19.06 -2.14 1.74
C ILE A 452 -18.50 -0.86 2.37
N ARG A 453 -17.19 -0.80 2.61
CA ARG A 453 -16.46 0.36 3.15
C ARG A 453 -16.15 1.34 2.02
N PRO A 454 -16.78 2.53 1.91
CA PRO A 454 -16.46 3.46 0.83
C PRO A 454 -15.03 4.01 0.93
N LEU A 455 -14.45 3.97 2.13
CA LEU A 455 -13.07 4.36 2.45
C LEU A 455 -12.01 3.58 1.65
N ASP A 456 -12.31 2.35 1.23
CA ASP A 456 -11.41 1.51 0.42
C ASP A 456 -11.23 2.06 -1.02
N LEU A 457 -12.03 3.07 -1.40
CA LEU A 457 -12.07 3.70 -2.73
C LEU A 457 -11.37 5.06 -2.78
N CYS A 458 -10.82 5.52 -1.64
CA CYS A 458 -10.15 6.82 -1.53
C CYS A 458 -8.70 6.77 -2.00
N ASN A 459 -8.27 7.86 -2.65
CA ASN A 459 -6.87 8.08 -3.01
C ASN A 459 -6.02 8.46 -1.78
N GLU A 460 -4.72 8.67 -2.01
CA GLU A 460 -3.72 9.04 -1.00
C GLU A 460 -4.04 10.35 -0.25
N GLU A 461 -4.80 11.26 -0.87
CA GLU A 461 -5.30 12.51 -0.27
C GLU A 461 -6.63 12.33 0.50
N GLY A 462 -7.17 11.12 0.53
CA GLY A 462 -8.44 10.81 1.17
C GLY A 462 -9.69 11.18 0.36
N TYR A 463 -9.58 11.33 -0.96
CA TYR A 463 -10.70 11.57 -1.88
C TYR A 463 -11.12 10.30 -2.63
N CYS A 464 -12.38 9.86 -2.50
CA CYS A 464 -12.87 8.67 -3.22
C CYS A 464 -13.71 9.07 -4.44
N GLY A 465 -13.35 8.54 -5.62
CA GLY A 465 -13.96 8.89 -6.91
C GLY A 465 -15.31 8.20 -7.20
N PHE A 466 -16.31 8.96 -7.65
CA PHE A 466 -17.70 8.48 -7.83
C PHE A 466 -17.86 7.44 -8.94
N LEU A 467 -16.98 7.45 -9.95
CA LEU A 467 -16.94 6.39 -10.97
C LEU A 467 -16.59 5.02 -10.40
N ASN A 468 -15.85 4.97 -9.27
CA ASN A 468 -15.62 3.70 -8.58
C ASN A 468 -16.90 3.26 -7.85
N LEU A 469 -17.66 4.16 -7.23
CA LEU A 469 -18.96 3.81 -6.62
C LEU A 469 -19.91 3.14 -7.62
N ILE A 470 -19.96 3.60 -8.88
CA ILE A 470 -20.75 2.96 -9.95
C ILE A 470 -20.32 1.51 -10.19
N LYS A 471 -19.02 1.20 -10.14
CA LYS A 471 -18.53 -0.19 -10.29
C LYS A 471 -18.96 -1.10 -9.13
N TYR A 472 -19.08 -0.55 -7.92
CA TYR A 472 -19.37 -1.34 -6.71
C TYR A 472 -20.86 -1.49 -6.41
N TYR A 473 -21.64 -0.42 -6.57
CA TYR A 473 -23.06 -0.39 -6.22
C TYR A 473 -23.99 -0.41 -7.44
N GLY A 474 -23.41 -0.41 -8.65
CA GLY A 474 -24.16 -0.15 -9.87
C GLY A 474 -24.55 1.32 -9.99
N GLY A 475 -25.30 1.60 -11.05
CA GLY A 475 -25.54 2.95 -11.54
C GLY A 475 -25.08 3.08 -12.99
N GLY A 476 -25.26 4.26 -13.56
CA GLY A 476 -24.97 4.49 -14.97
C GLY A 476 -25.20 5.93 -15.37
N GLU A 477 -25.03 6.17 -16.66
CA GLU A 477 -25.46 7.41 -17.31
C GLU A 477 -26.98 7.54 -17.21
N LYS A 478 -27.47 8.75 -16.94
CA LYS A 478 -28.89 9.08 -16.71
C LYS A 478 -29.54 9.68 -17.95
#